data_AF-A0A6A6AF48-F1
#
_entry.id   AF-A0A6A6AF48-F1
#
_cell.length_a   1.000
_cell.length_b   1.000
_cell.length_c   1.000
_cell.angle_alpha   90.00
_cell.angle_beta   90.00
_cell.angle_gamma   90.00
#
_symmetry.space_group_name_H-M   'P 1'
#
loop_
_entity.id
_entity.type
_entity.pdbx_description
1 polymer ?
#
loop_
_entity_poly.entity_id
_entity_poly.type
_entity_poly.pdbx_seq_one_letter_code
_entity_poly.pdbx_strand_id
1 'polypeptide(L)' 'QDGKPYIETATASPTHEDPRNQGYTLVCRTVFASKEDMAFYDDGCEAHAAIKAFAKPKVAGPALVVYMDA' A
#
# COMPACT_ATOMS: atom_id res chain seq x y z
N GLN A 1 15.70 -11.74 0.44
CA GLN A 1 16.14 -10.74 -0.55
C GLN A 1 17.49 -10.21 -0.12
N ASP A 2 18.37 -9.87 -1.07
CA ASP A 2 19.81 -9.60 -0.87
C ASP A 2 20.14 -8.31 -0.10
N GLY A 3 19.25 -7.86 0.78
CA GLY A 3 19.37 -6.62 1.56
C GLY A 3 19.17 -5.33 0.77
N LYS A 4 18.87 -5.40 -0.54
CA LYS A 4 18.61 -4.22 -1.38
C LYS A 4 17.24 -3.63 -1.10
N PRO A 5 17.10 -2.29 -1.01
CA PRO A 5 15.79 -1.63 -0.95
C PRO A 5 15.01 -1.93 -2.22
N TYR A 6 13.82 -2.49 -2.07
CA TYR A 6 12.91 -2.81 -3.19
C TYR A 6 11.73 -1.82 -3.30
N ILE A 7 11.61 -0.91 -2.32
CA ILE A 7 10.63 0.18 -2.30
C ILE A 7 11.36 1.49 -2.64
N GLU A 8 10.92 2.19 -3.67
CA GLU A 8 11.45 3.51 -4.04
C GLU A 8 10.76 4.63 -3.26
N THR A 9 9.46 4.48 -2.99
CA THR A 9 8.67 5.45 -2.23
C THR A 9 7.55 4.71 -1.50
N ALA A 10 7.30 5.09 -0.24
CA ALA A 10 6.11 4.69 0.50
C ALA A 10 5.55 5.91 1.23
N THR A 11 4.34 6.31 0.89
CA THR A 11 3.66 7.45 1.53
C THR A 11 2.22 7.10 1.89
N ALA A 12 1.71 7.73 2.95
CA ALA A 12 0.32 7.67 3.35
C ALA A 12 -0.20 9.09 3.60
N SER A 13 -1.31 9.43 2.97
CA SER A 13 -1.89 10.78 3.03
C SER A 13 -3.41 10.73 3.20
N PRO A 14 -4.01 11.60 4.01
CA PRO A 14 -5.45 11.76 4.04
C PRO A 14 -5.95 12.27 2.68
N THR A 15 -7.15 11.87 2.29
CA THR A 15 -7.82 12.50 1.14
C THR A 15 -8.32 13.88 1.51
N HIS A 16 -8.45 14.76 0.53
CA HIS A 16 -9.27 15.95 0.69
C HIS A 16 -10.76 15.59 0.81
N GLU A 17 -11.55 16.49 1.38
CA GLU A 17 -13.00 16.40 1.38
C GLU A 17 -13.51 16.62 -0.05
N ASP A 18 -13.93 15.55 -0.72
CA ASP A 18 -14.40 15.59 -2.11
C ASP A 18 -15.35 14.42 -2.40
N PRO A 19 -16.52 14.62 -3.02
CA PRO A 19 -17.48 13.54 -3.27
C PRO A 19 -16.93 12.40 -4.14
N ARG A 20 -15.89 12.66 -4.95
CA ARG A 20 -15.25 11.65 -5.81
C ARG A 20 -14.40 10.66 -5.02
N ASN A 21 -14.05 10.95 -3.76
CA ASN A 21 -13.31 10.02 -2.91
C ASN A 21 -14.16 8.82 -2.45
N GLN A 22 -15.47 8.83 -2.70
CA GLN A 22 -16.41 7.74 -2.40
C GLN A 22 -16.33 7.23 -0.94
N GLY A 23 -15.97 8.10 0.00
CA GLY A 23 -15.83 7.75 1.40
C GLY A 23 -14.48 7.12 1.78
N TYR A 24 -13.55 6.95 0.85
CA TYR A 24 -12.16 6.62 1.19
C TYR A 24 -11.46 7.85 1.78
N THR A 25 -10.81 7.68 2.93
CA THR A 25 -10.23 8.79 3.72
C THR A 25 -8.71 8.77 3.80
N LEU A 26 -8.07 7.68 3.37
CA LEU A 26 -6.63 7.48 3.44
C LEU A 26 -6.14 6.85 2.13
N VAL A 27 -5.07 7.39 1.57
CA VAL A 27 -4.37 6.82 0.41
C VAL A 27 -2.99 6.38 0.82
N CYS A 28 -2.67 5.11 0.59
CA CYS A 28 -1.31 4.58 0.71
C CYS A 28 -0.75 4.40 -0.71
N ARG A 29 0.38 5.06 -1.02
CA ARG A 29 1.06 4.94 -2.31
C ARG A 29 2.45 4.35 -2.10
N THR A 30 2.68 3.21 -2.72
CA THR A 30 4.01 2.58 -2.75
C THR A 30 4.47 2.48 -4.20
N VAL A 31 5.72 2.87 -4.46
CA VAL A 31 6.38 2.76 -5.77
C VAL A 31 7.50 1.76 -5.64
N PHE A 32 7.59 0.84 -6.60
CA PHE A 32 8.57 -0.23 -6.67
C PHE A 32 9.35 -0.11 -7.97
N ALA A 33 10.59 -0.57 -7.97
CA ALA A 33 11.43 -0.58 -9.16
C ALA A 33 10.97 -1.61 -10.20
N SER A 34 10.22 -2.64 -9.76
CA SER A 34 9.74 -3.72 -10.62
C SER A 34 8.43 -4.32 -10.10
N LYS A 35 7.75 -5.08 -10.96
CA LYS A 35 6.55 -5.83 -10.58
C LYS A 35 6.89 -6.98 -9.63
N GLU A 36 8.06 -7.58 -9.79
CA GLU A 36 8.57 -8.63 -8.92
C GLU A 36 8.76 -8.12 -7.49
N ASP A 37 9.25 -6.89 -7.32
CA ASP A 37 9.39 -6.24 -6.01
C ASP A 37 8.03 -5.95 -5.36
N MET A 38 7.03 -5.55 -6.15
CA MET A 38 5.65 -5.39 -5.67
C MET A 38 5.05 -6.73 -5.22
N ALA A 39 5.27 -7.81 -5.98
CA ALA A 39 4.79 -9.14 -5.60
C ALA A 39 5.46 -9.64 -4.31
N PHE A 40 6.77 -9.44 -4.16
CA PHE A 40 7.47 -9.74 -2.92
C PHE A 40 6.93 -8.91 -1.74
N TYR A 41 6.66 -7.62 -1.95
CA TYR A 41 6.05 -6.77 -0.92
C TYR A 41 4.72 -7.33 -0.43
N ASP A 42 3.82 -7.71 -1.35
CA ASP A 42 2.47 -8.14 -1.01
C ASP A 42 2.41 -9.53 -0.36
N ASP A 43 3.22 -10.47 -0.85
CA ASP A 43 3.12 -11.90 -0.48
C ASP A 43 4.24 -12.37 0.46
N GLY A 44 5.42 -11.75 0.38
CA GLY A 44 6.65 -12.24 1.01
C GLY A 44 7.24 -11.34 2.11
N CYS A 45 6.80 -10.07 2.22
CA CYS A 45 7.35 -9.15 3.19
C CYS A 45 6.69 -9.28 4.57
N GLU A 46 7.42 -9.81 5.55
CA GLU A 46 6.94 -9.97 6.93
C GLU A 46 6.55 -8.64 7.59
N ALA A 47 7.30 -7.56 7.33
CA ALA A 47 6.99 -6.25 7.86
C ALA A 47 5.67 -5.69 7.30
N HIS A 48 5.43 -5.84 5.99
CA HIS A 48 4.17 -5.46 5.38
C HIS A 48 3.01 -6.32 5.91
N ALA A 49 3.22 -7.63 6.07
CA ALA A 49 2.23 -8.52 6.67
C ALA A 49 1.82 -8.08 8.08
N ALA A 50 2.79 -7.66 8.92
CA ALA A 50 2.54 -7.14 10.25
C ALA A 50 1.72 -5.82 10.23
N ILE A 51 2.05 -4.90 9.32
CA ILE A 51 1.30 -3.65 9.13
C ILE A 51 -0.14 -3.96 8.69
N LYS A 52 -0.33 -4.86 7.73
CA LYS A 52 -1.65 -5.28 7.24
C LYS A 52 -2.48 -5.91 8.35
N ALA A 53 -1.88 -6.77 9.17
CA ALA A 53 -2.55 -7.36 10.33
C ALA A 53 -2.99 -6.31 11.37
N PHE A 54 -2.15 -5.29 11.62
CA PHE A 54 -2.46 -4.19 12.53
C PHE A 54 -3.56 -3.25 12.00
N ALA A 55 -3.59 -2.99 10.69
CA ALA A 55 -4.51 -2.04 10.05
C ALA A 55 -5.88 -2.67 9.73
N LYS A 56 -5.92 -3.95 9.33
CA LYS A 56 -7.15 -4.66 8.93
C LYS A 56 -8.34 -4.50 9.90
N PRO A 57 -8.19 -4.60 11.24
CA PRO A 57 -9.32 -4.42 12.15
C PRO A 57 -9.76 -2.96 12.35
N LYS A 58 -9.04 -1.99 11.80
CA LYS A 58 -9.27 -0.54 12.01
C LYS A 58 -9.89 0.16 10.80
N VAL A 59 -10.00 -0.55 9.68
CA VAL A 59 -10.59 -0.02 8.45
C VAL A 59 -12.03 -0.53 8.31
N ALA A 60 -12.92 0.33 7.81
CA ALA A 60 -14.35 0.03 7.72
C ALA A 60 -14.70 -1.04 6.65
N GLY A 61 -13.81 -1.31 5.71
CA GLY A 61 -14.03 -2.24 4.62
C GLY A 61 -12.73 -2.64 3.93
N PRO A 62 -12.82 -3.48 2.87
CA PRO A 62 -11.65 -3.79 2.06
C PRO A 62 -11.11 -2.50 1.42
N ALA A 63 -9.78 -2.35 1.42
CA ALA A 63 -9.16 -1.28 0.67
C ALA A 63 -9.40 -1.50 -0.84
N LEU A 64 -9.72 -0.43 -1.55
CA LEU A 64 -9.59 -0.44 -3.01
C LEU A 64 -8.09 -0.48 -3.34
N VAL A 65 -7.67 -1.50 -4.08
CA VAL A 65 -6.29 -1.67 -4.51
C VAL A 65 -6.21 -1.44 -6.00
N VAL A 66 -5.34 -0.54 -6.42
CA VAL A 66 -5.02 -0.28 -7.82
C VAL A 66 -3.51 -0.44 -7.97
N TYR A 67 -3.08 -1.31 -8.89
CA TYR A 67 -1.70 -1.36 -9.34
C TYR A 67 -1.64 -0.78 -10.75
N MET A 68 -0.57 -0.04 -11.05
CA MET A 68 -0.36 0.62 -12.33
C MET A 68 1.14 0.82 -12.54
N ASP A 69 1.55 1.00 -13.79
CA ASP A 69 2.91 1.45 -14.09
C ASP A 69 3.09 2.91 -13.66
N ALA A 70 4.31 3.26 -13.27
CA ALA A 70 4.67 4.59 -12.76
C ALA A 70 4.74 5.65 -13.86
#